data_AF-A0A535QR73-F1
#
_entry.id   AF-A0A535QR73-F1
#
_cell.length_a   1.000
_cell.length_b   1.000
_cell.length_c   1.000
_cell.angle_alpha   90.00
_cell.angle_beta   90.00
_cell.angle_gamma   90.00
#
_symmetry.space_group_name_H-M   'P 1'
#
loop_
_entity.id
_entity.type
_entity.pdbx_description
1 polymer ?
#
loop_
_entity_poly.entity_id
_entity_poly.type
_entity_poly.pdbx_seq_one_letter_code
_entity_poly.pdbx_strand_id
1 'polypeptide(L)'
;MLLYFKQLSFTLAVAVLGATLLIACGSSTSSGPGTKSASTPPHTASVTIPQGQDLFTPFILAVQPDTIVTWQNNDTVSHTIMTTWDQSTFLNPQAFSLRAAAGQKASFTFTKPGLYDYFDNTRAKWVDADQRVKANTGVPNFPLAMEGVIWVQGHMSGLPTSANNVIPKGKDEFTTDFIAINQGGTVFWHNSDTDKHFVAVVYGWSVPINPADIGPYQIKGTETAPPTGATIAIPFTTPGLYYYYCSAHADVNVTWHRAQAHKDASEAPIPMEGFVLVFGS
;
A
#
# COMPACT_ATOMS: atom_id res chain seq x y z
N MET A 1 49.20 5.44 34.39
CA MET A 1 48.48 5.96 35.57
C MET A 1 47.38 4.96 35.89
N LEU A 2 47.44 4.41 37.11
CA LEU A 2 46.75 3.27 37.73
C LEU A 2 45.26 3.11 37.35
N LEU A 3 44.79 1.93 36.90
CA LEU A 3 44.30 0.75 37.67
C LEU A 3 43.06 1.04 38.53
N TYR A 4 41.95 0.34 38.28
CA TYR A 4 41.08 -0.21 39.34
C TYR A 4 40.26 -1.41 38.84
N PHE A 5 40.80 -2.61 39.09
CA PHE A 5 40.04 -3.87 39.17
C PHE A 5 39.41 -3.93 40.57
N LYS A 6 38.14 -4.35 40.68
CA LYS A 6 37.58 -4.86 41.94
C LYS A 6 37.24 -6.34 41.76
N GLN A 7 38.11 -7.19 42.29
CA GLN A 7 37.74 -8.51 42.78
C GLN A 7 37.00 -8.36 44.11
N LEU A 8 36.01 -9.19 44.38
CA LEU A 8 35.71 -9.58 45.76
C LEU A 8 35.25 -11.05 45.81
N SER A 9 35.89 -11.78 46.70
CA SER A 9 35.89 -13.22 46.84
C SER A 9 34.85 -13.72 47.85
N PHE A 10 34.41 -14.98 47.63
CA PHE A 10 33.94 -16.02 48.55
C PHE A 10 33.50 -15.67 49.98
N THR A 11 32.31 -16.14 50.35
CA THR A 11 32.07 -16.68 51.70
C THR A 11 31.42 -18.06 51.62
N LEU A 12 32.09 -19.02 52.25
CA LEU A 12 31.70 -20.41 52.47
C LEU A 12 30.84 -20.46 53.74
N ALA A 13 29.69 -21.15 53.72
CA ALA A 13 28.98 -21.53 54.95
C ALA A 13 28.54 -22.99 54.85
N VAL A 14 29.04 -23.78 55.79
CA VAL A 14 28.93 -25.23 55.91
C VAL A 14 27.76 -25.61 56.82
N ALA A 15 26.97 -26.58 56.33
CA ALA A 15 26.23 -27.66 56.97
C ALA A 15 25.46 -27.47 58.29
N VAL A 16 24.19 -27.92 58.27
CA VAL A 16 23.64 -28.76 59.35
C VAL A 16 22.93 -29.97 58.72
N LEU A 17 23.32 -31.15 59.20
CA LEU A 17 22.77 -32.48 58.92
C LEU A 17 21.34 -32.64 59.43
N GLY A 18 20.51 -33.35 58.67
CA GLY A 18 19.27 -33.98 59.14
C GLY A 18 19.05 -35.29 58.37
N ALA A 19 19.05 -36.40 59.09
CA ALA A 19 19.20 -37.75 58.58
C ALA A 19 17.92 -38.40 58.01
N THR A 20 18.14 -39.15 56.92
CA THR A 20 17.56 -40.45 56.53
C THR A 20 16.05 -40.65 56.41
N LEU A 21 15.61 -40.96 55.18
CA LEU A 21 14.81 -42.17 54.91
C LEU A 21 15.03 -42.68 53.48
N LEU A 22 15.40 -43.95 53.36
CA LEU A 22 15.54 -44.70 52.11
C LEU A 22 14.16 -44.98 51.50
N ILE A 23 13.97 -44.76 50.19
CA ILE A 23 13.08 -45.53 49.30
C ILE A 23 13.68 -45.49 47.89
N ALA A 24 13.61 -46.64 47.23
CA ALA A 24 14.25 -47.00 45.98
C ALA A 24 13.48 -46.59 44.70
N CYS A 25 14.17 -46.80 43.57
CA CYS A 25 13.69 -46.98 42.20
C CYS A 25 13.33 -45.73 41.36
N GLY A 26 14.07 -45.56 40.27
CA GLY A 26 13.63 -44.79 39.10
C GLY A 26 14.75 -44.01 38.41
N SER A 27 15.57 -44.68 37.61
CA SER A 27 16.37 -44.01 36.59
C SER A 27 15.43 -43.52 35.48
N SER A 28 14.92 -42.31 35.60
CA SER A 28 14.23 -41.61 34.51
C SER A 28 15.14 -40.52 33.98
N THR A 29 15.78 -40.82 32.85
CA THR A 29 16.33 -39.83 31.93
C THR A 29 15.24 -38.80 31.62
N SER A 30 15.35 -37.60 32.20
CA SER A 30 14.53 -36.46 31.84
C SER A 30 14.98 -35.94 30.47
N SER A 31 14.55 -36.62 29.41
CA SER A 31 14.42 -35.99 28.09
C SER A 31 13.33 -34.94 28.23
N GLY A 32 13.73 -33.71 28.57
CA GLY A 32 12.84 -32.56 28.53
C GLY A 32 12.18 -32.50 27.15
N PRO A 33 10.86 -32.31 27.04
CA PRO A 33 10.25 -32.06 25.76
C PRO A 33 10.85 -30.75 25.25
N GLY A 34 11.74 -30.83 24.27
CA GLY A 34 12.09 -29.68 23.47
C GLY A 34 10.80 -29.14 22.89
N THR A 35 10.34 -28.01 23.41
CA THR A 35 9.30 -27.22 22.78
C THR A 35 9.87 -26.76 21.45
N LYS A 36 9.68 -27.58 20.41
CA LYS A 36 9.78 -27.13 19.03
C LYS A 36 8.78 -25.98 18.94
N SER A 37 9.29 -24.76 18.93
CA SER A 37 8.49 -23.57 18.66
C SER A 37 7.77 -23.86 17.35
N ALA A 38 6.47 -24.10 17.41
CA ALA A 38 5.67 -24.28 16.21
C ALA A 38 5.83 -22.98 15.42
N SER A 39 6.50 -23.05 14.26
CA SER A 39 6.60 -21.91 13.37
C SER A 39 5.18 -21.57 12.93
N THR A 40 4.70 -20.39 13.32
CA THR A 40 3.45 -19.85 12.80
C THR A 40 3.49 -19.94 11.26
N PRO A 41 2.47 -20.52 10.61
CA PRO A 41 2.42 -20.54 9.15
C PRO A 41 2.60 -19.13 8.58
N PRO A 42 3.34 -18.96 7.47
CA PRO A 42 3.53 -17.64 6.88
C PRO A 42 2.17 -17.06 6.47
N HIS A 43 2.02 -15.75 6.62
CA HIS A 43 0.84 -15.05 6.12
C HIS A 43 0.81 -15.17 4.59
N THR A 44 -0.36 -15.46 4.02
CA THR A 44 -0.52 -15.57 2.57
C THR A 44 -1.71 -14.76 2.09
N ALA A 45 -1.56 -14.09 0.96
CA ALA A 45 -2.65 -13.41 0.25
C ALA A 45 -2.55 -13.68 -1.26
N SER A 46 -3.61 -13.39 -2.01
CA SER A 46 -3.63 -13.65 -3.44
C SER A 46 -4.23 -12.50 -4.25
N VAL A 47 -3.65 -12.28 -5.42
CA VAL A 47 -4.22 -11.47 -6.50
C VAL A 47 -4.53 -12.43 -7.65
N THR A 48 -5.69 -12.30 -8.27
CA THR A 48 -6.06 -13.05 -9.47
C THR A 48 -5.92 -12.15 -10.68
N ILE A 49 -5.45 -12.72 -11.79
CA ILE A 49 -5.56 -12.13 -13.13
C ILE A 49 -6.70 -12.90 -13.82
N PRO A 50 -7.93 -12.36 -13.85
CA PRO A 50 -9.07 -13.09 -14.40
C PRO A 50 -8.94 -13.24 -15.92
N GLN A 51 -9.41 -14.37 -16.43
CA GLN A 51 -9.31 -14.69 -17.84
C GLN A 51 -9.94 -13.61 -18.73
N GLY A 52 -9.15 -13.08 -19.67
CA GLY A 52 -9.61 -12.14 -20.69
C GLY A 52 -9.98 -10.77 -20.12
N GLN A 53 -9.50 -10.42 -18.92
CA GLN A 53 -9.79 -9.12 -18.31
C GLN A 53 -8.59 -8.17 -18.36
N ASP A 54 -7.35 -8.67 -18.42
CA ASP A 54 -6.13 -7.85 -18.28
C ASP A 54 -6.21 -6.90 -17.05
N LEU A 55 -6.63 -7.42 -15.89
CA LEU A 55 -6.76 -6.68 -14.64
C LEU A 55 -6.24 -7.50 -13.45
N PHE A 56 -5.84 -6.81 -12.38
CA PHE A 56 -5.55 -7.43 -11.09
C PHE A 56 -6.79 -7.37 -10.18
N THR A 57 -7.15 -8.49 -9.56
CA THR A 57 -8.27 -8.59 -8.62
C THR A 57 -7.83 -9.23 -7.29
N PRO A 58 -7.92 -8.52 -6.15
CA PRO A 58 -8.43 -7.15 -6.02
C PRO A 58 -7.45 -6.12 -6.59
N PHE A 59 -7.95 -4.90 -6.84
CA PHE A 59 -7.13 -3.76 -7.23
C PHE A 59 -6.23 -3.27 -6.09
N ILE A 60 -6.81 -3.15 -4.89
CA ILE A 60 -6.10 -2.78 -3.66
C ILE A 60 -6.09 -3.98 -2.72
N LEU A 61 -4.91 -4.34 -2.22
CA LEU A 61 -4.73 -5.43 -1.27
C LEU A 61 -3.97 -4.92 -0.03
N ALA A 62 -4.59 -4.97 1.14
CA ALA A 62 -3.94 -4.69 2.41
C ALA A 62 -3.42 -6.00 3.05
N VAL A 63 -2.15 -6.01 3.46
CA VAL A 63 -1.48 -7.18 4.07
C VAL A 63 -0.60 -6.77 5.23
N GLN A 64 -0.24 -7.71 6.09
CA GLN A 64 0.77 -7.51 7.14
C GLN A 64 2.18 -7.77 6.58
N PRO A 65 3.26 -7.34 7.27
CA PRO A 65 4.61 -7.69 6.90
C PRO A 65 4.80 -9.21 6.93
N ASP A 66 5.79 -9.68 6.17
CA ASP A 66 6.11 -11.09 5.94
C ASP A 66 5.01 -11.90 5.23
N THR A 67 4.04 -11.20 4.61
CA THR A 67 3.01 -11.85 3.78
C THR A 67 3.59 -12.26 2.42
N ILE A 68 3.33 -13.50 2.03
CA ILE A 68 3.55 -14.00 0.67
C ILE A 68 2.31 -13.68 -0.17
N VAL A 69 2.43 -12.73 -1.09
CA VAL A 69 1.37 -12.45 -2.07
C VAL A 69 1.61 -13.29 -3.31
N THR A 70 0.56 -13.97 -3.77
CA THR A 70 0.58 -14.82 -4.96
C THR A 70 -0.34 -14.28 -6.04
N TRP A 71 0.22 -13.98 -7.21
CA TRP A 71 -0.55 -13.69 -8.42
C TRP A 71 -0.89 -15.00 -9.10
N GLN A 72 -2.18 -15.33 -9.14
CA GLN A 72 -2.72 -16.45 -9.92
C GLN A 72 -3.13 -15.92 -11.30
N ASN A 73 -2.45 -16.39 -12.34
CA ASN A 73 -2.81 -16.08 -13.71
C ASN A 73 -3.86 -17.06 -14.23
N ASN A 74 -5.13 -16.66 -14.26
CA ASN A 74 -6.20 -17.44 -14.89
C ASN A 74 -6.38 -17.09 -16.37
N ASP A 75 -5.56 -16.19 -16.91
CA ASP A 75 -5.56 -15.85 -18.32
C ASP A 75 -4.82 -16.89 -19.17
N THR A 76 -5.02 -16.77 -20.47
CA THR A 76 -4.45 -17.55 -21.56
C THR A 76 -3.10 -17.04 -22.04
N VAL A 77 -2.66 -15.88 -21.53
CA VAL A 77 -1.43 -15.19 -21.89
C VAL A 77 -0.54 -15.01 -20.66
N SER A 78 0.77 -14.83 -20.88
CA SER A 78 1.68 -14.54 -19.78
C SER A 78 1.63 -13.08 -19.36
N HIS A 79 1.81 -12.84 -18.07
CA HIS A 79 1.87 -11.51 -17.46
C HIS A 79 3.21 -11.27 -16.77
N THR A 80 3.66 -10.02 -16.79
CA THR A 80 4.88 -9.57 -16.11
C THR A 80 4.48 -8.51 -15.08
N ILE A 81 4.36 -8.92 -13.83
CA ILE A 81 3.95 -8.05 -12.73
C ILE A 81 5.20 -7.39 -12.13
N MET A 82 5.21 -6.07 -12.05
CA MET A 82 6.35 -5.34 -11.52
C MET A 82 5.98 -4.01 -10.90
N THR A 83 6.76 -3.56 -9.91
CA THR A 83 6.58 -2.23 -9.32
C THR A 83 6.83 -1.12 -10.34
N THR A 84 6.18 0.02 -10.17
CA THR A 84 6.52 1.26 -10.87
C THR A 84 7.91 1.76 -10.45
N TRP A 85 8.42 2.76 -11.17
CA TRP A 85 9.79 3.23 -11.01
C TRP A 85 9.99 4.13 -9.81
N ASP A 86 8.92 4.80 -9.37
CA ASP A 86 8.99 5.71 -8.24
C ASP A 86 9.31 4.93 -6.96
N GLN A 87 10.29 5.42 -6.22
CA GLN A 87 10.79 4.78 -5.00
C GLN A 87 11.01 5.86 -3.95
N SER A 88 10.29 5.73 -2.85
CA SER A 88 10.44 6.58 -1.68
C SER A 88 10.53 5.72 -0.43
N THR A 89 10.58 6.37 0.74
CA THR A 89 10.55 5.64 2.01
C THR A 89 9.20 4.95 2.27
N PHE A 90 8.13 5.35 1.58
CA PHE A 90 6.80 4.76 1.73
C PHE A 90 6.24 4.12 0.46
N LEU A 91 6.75 4.47 -0.73
CA LEU A 91 6.29 3.94 -2.02
C LEU A 91 7.36 3.02 -2.63
N ASN A 92 6.95 1.81 -3.00
CA ASN A 92 7.80 0.74 -3.53
C ASN A 92 9.10 0.49 -2.73
N PRO A 93 9.05 0.35 -1.38
CA PRO A 93 10.26 0.19 -0.56
C PRO A 93 11.03 -1.11 -0.83
N GLN A 94 10.42 -2.05 -1.55
CA GLN A 94 11.01 -3.31 -2.00
C GLN A 94 10.57 -3.60 -3.46
N ALA A 95 11.30 -3.09 -4.45
CA ALA A 95 10.99 -3.31 -5.87
C ALA A 95 10.98 -4.80 -6.25
N PHE A 96 10.10 -5.18 -7.18
CA PHE A 96 10.02 -6.54 -7.72
C PHE A 96 9.63 -6.57 -9.19
N SER A 97 9.98 -7.66 -9.87
CA SER A 97 9.48 -8.01 -11.20
C SER A 97 9.40 -9.54 -11.30
N LEU A 98 8.22 -10.05 -11.64
CA LEU A 98 7.92 -11.48 -11.66
C LEU A 98 6.98 -11.82 -12.81
N ARG A 99 7.23 -12.98 -13.43
CA ARG A 99 6.45 -13.46 -14.57
C ARG A 99 5.51 -14.57 -14.13
N ALA A 100 4.22 -14.40 -14.39
CA ALA A 100 3.22 -15.44 -14.26
C ALA A 100 2.82 -15.92 -15.66
N ALA A 101 3.29 -17.12 -16.06
CA ALA A 101 2.85 -17.75 -17.30
C ALA A 101 1.34 -18.06 -17.26
N ALA A 102 0.72 -18.28 -18.43
CA ALA A 102 -0.69 -18.64 -18.53
C ALA A 102 -1.04 -19.86 -17.64
N GLY A 103 -2.09 -19.74 -16.83
CA GLY A 103 -2.51 -20.76 -15.86
C GLY A 103 -1.58 -20.95 -14.64
N GLN A 104 -0.44 -20.25 -14.57
CA GLN A 104 0.57 -20.42 -13.51
C GLN A 104 0.47 -19.33 -12.43
N LYS A 105 1.26 -19.50 -11.38
CA LYS A 105 1.39 -18.56 -10.26
C LYS A 105 2.77 -17.93 -10.22
N ALA A 106 2.85 -16.73 -9.69
CA ALA A 106 4.09 -16.10 -9.27
C ALA A 106 3.88 -15.47 -7.89
N SER A 107 4.92 -15.43 -7.05
CA SER A 107 4.79 -15.01 -5.65
C SER A 107 5.95 -14.12 -5.23
N PHE A 108 5.66 -13.21 -4.30
CA PHE A 108 6.64 -12.32 -3.69
C PHE A 108 6.37 -12.19 -2.18
N THR A 109 7.43 -12.11 -1.37
CA THR A 109 7.32 -11.90 0.08
C THR A 109 7.56 -10.44 0.40
N PHE A 110 6.53 -9.80 0.97
CA PHE A 110 6.53 -8.39 1.33
C PHE A 110 7.00 -8.22 2.77
N THR A 111 8.21 -7.68 2.95
CA THR A 111 8.84 -7.57 4.27
C THR A 111 8.88 -6.14 4.82
N LYS A 112 8.68 -5.15 3.95
CA LYS A 112 8.78 -3.73 4.31
C LYS A 112 7.40 -3.07 4.31
N PRO A 113 6.99 -2.40 5.39
CA PRO A 113 5.79 -1.57 5.39
C PRO A 113 5.86 -0.46 4.34
N GLY A 114 4.72 -0.15 3.72
CA GLY A 114 4.59 0.85 2.67
C GLY A 114 3.51 0.53 1.66
N LEU A 115 3.34 1.41 0.68
CA LEU A 115 2.56 1.19 -0.53
C LEU A 115 3.45 0.63 -1.63
N TYR A 116 2.87 -0.23 -2.44
CA TYR A 116 3.49 -0.81 -3.61
C TYR A 116 2.55 -0.60 -4.78
N ASP A 117 2.94 0.29 -5.66
CA ASP A 117 2.28 0.54 -6.94
C ASP A 117 2.94 -0.34 -7.99
N TYR A 118 2.15 -1.18 -8.65
CA TYR A 118 2.65 -2.18 -9.57
C TYR A 118 1.72 -2.34 -10.77
N PHE A 119 2.29 -2.76 -11.89
CA PHE A 119 1.58 -2.90 -13.14
C PHE A 119 2.10 -4.07 -13.98
N ASP A 120 1.32 -4.45 -14.99
CA ASP A 120 1.77 -5.32 -16.06
C ASP A 120 2.30 -4.50 -17.23
N ASN A 121 3.60 -4.58 -17.50
CA ASN A 121 4.26 -3.79 -18.54
C ASN A 121 3.99 -4.27 -19.99
N THR A 122 3.20 -5.33 -20.16
CA THR A 122 2.73 -5.81 -21.46
C THR A 122 1.29 -5.36 -21.76
N ARG A 123 0.51 -5.05 -20.72
CA ARG A 123 -0.90 -4.59 -20.82
C ARG A 123 -1.10 -3.12 -20.48
N ALA A 124 -0.15 -2.52 -19.79
CA ALA A 124 -0.08 -1.10 -19.53
C ALA A 124 1.34 -0.58 -19.78
N LYS A 125 1.49 0.74 -19.78
CA LYS A 125 2.76 1.43 -19.97
C LYS A 125 2.94 2.51 -18.92
N TRP A 126 4.17 2.67 -18.47
CA TRP A 126 4.56 3.83 -17.70
C TRP A 126 4.67 5.06 -18.62
N VAL A 127 4.20 6.22 -18.16
CA VAL A 127 4.32 7.50 -18.85
C VAL A 127 5.14 8.46 -17.99
N ASP A 128 6.41 8.68 -18.37
CA ASP A 128 7.34 9.52 -17.60
C ASP A 128 6.87 10.96 -17.41
N ALA A 129 6.14 11.51 -18.38
CA ALA A 129 5.66 12.89 -18.31
C ALA A 129 4.62 13.09 -17.20
N ASP A 130 3.76 12.08 -17.00
CA ASP A 130 2.69 12.12 -16.01
C ASP A 130 3.13 11.42 -14.70
N GLN A 131 4.22 10.62 -14.74
CA GLN A 131 4.67 9.73 -13.67
C GLN A 131 3.59 8.69 -13.28
N ARG A 132 2.88 8.16 -14.28
CA ARG A 132 1.69 7.31 -14.08
C ARG A 132 1.61 6.15 -15.05
N VAL A 133 0.83 5.15 -14.65
CA VAL A 133 0.53 3.97 -15.48
C VAL A 133 -0.67 4.26 -16.38
N LYS A 134 -0.52 3.94 -17.66
CA LYS A 134 -1.52 4.15 -18.71
C LYS A 134 -1.91 2.82 -19.33
N ALA A 135 -3.20 2.56 -19.49
CA ALA A 135 -3.69 1.39 -20.21
C ALA A 135 -3.22 1.40 -21.67
N ASN A 136 -2.83 0.23 -22.19
CA ASN A 136 -2.59 0.09 -23.62
C ASN A 136 -3.92 0.10 -24.37
N THR A 137 -3.94 0.71 -25.56
CA THR A 137 -5.13 0.69 -26.42
C THR A 137 -5.49 -0.75 -26.78
N GLY A 138 -6.77 -1.11 -26.68
CA GLY A 138 -7.28 -2.42 -27.08
C GLY A 138 -7.31 -3.49 -25.98
N VAL A 139 -6.90 -3.18 -24.75
CA VAL A 139 -7.12 -4.08 -23.62
C VAL A 139 -8.63 -4.22 -23.31
N PRO A 140 -9.11 -5.37 -22.82
CA PRO A 140 -10.53 -5.66 -22.64
C PRO A 140 -11.30 -4.65 -21.78
N ASN A 141 -10.67 -4.13 -20.73
CA ASN A 141 -11.28 -3.19 -19.77
C ASN A 141 -10.80 -1.75 -19.95
N PHE A 142 -10.38 -1.34 -21.15
CA PHE A 142 -10.00 0.04 -21.42
C PHE A 142 -11.11 1.02 -20.98
N PRO A 143 -10.81 2.08 -20.22
CA PRO A 143 -9.50 2.68 -19.97
C PRO A 143 -8.74 2.18 -18.74
N LEU A 144 -9.21 1.16 -18.02
CA LEU A 144 -8.53 0.65 -16.83
C LEU A 144 -7.17 0.05 -17.18
N ALA A 145 -6.11 0.57 -16.57
CA ALA A 145 -4.78 -0.02 -16.68
C ALA A 145 -4.69 -1.31 -15.86
N MET A 146 -3.89 -2.27 -16.32
CA MET A 146 -3.52 -3.44 -15.54
C MET A 146 -2.50 -3.06 -14.46
N GLU A 147 -2.97 -2.33 -13.47
CA GLU A 147 -2.22 -1.81 -12.32
C GLU A 147 -2.89 -2.27 -11.01
N GLY A 148 -2.16 -2.21 -9.91
CA GLY A 148 -2.67 -2.54 -8.59
C GLY A 148 -1.84 -1.90 -7.49
N VAL A 149 -2.43 -1.84 -6.30
CA VAL A 149 -1.81 -1.27 -5.11
C VAL A 149 -1.80 -2.30 -4.00
N ILE A 150 -0.62 -2.61 -3.47
CA ILE A 150 -0.49 -3.38 -2.22
C ILE A 150 -0.12 -2.42 -1.10
N TRP A 151 -0.90 -2.42 -0.04
CA TRP A 151 -0.56 -1.76 1.21
C TRP A 151 -0.03 -2.79 2.22
N VAL A 152 1.28 -2.78 2.46
CA VAL A 152 1.91 -3.53 3.54
C VAL A 152 1.80 -2.70 4.81
N GLN A 153 0.87 -3.10 5.68
CA GLN A 153 0.59 -2.45 6.95
C GLN A 153 1.77 -2.63 7.90
N GLY A 154 2.11 -1.59 8.64
CA GLY A 154 3.21 -1.64 9.59
C GLY A 154 3.75 -0.25 9.88
N HIS A 155 4.72 -0.18 10.79
CA HIS A 155 5.25 1.09 11.25
C HIS A 155 6.00 1.84 10.14
N MET A 156 5.64 3.10 9.95
CA MET A 156 6.34 4.05 9.07
C MET A 156 6.77 5.27 9.89
N SER A 157 8.02 5.69 9.72
CA SER A 157 8.59 6.85 10.42
C SER A 157 8.83 8.02 9.48
N GLY A 158 8.81 9.24 10.01
CA GLY A 158 9.19 10.43 9.26
C GLY A 158 8.15 10.91 8.26
N LEU A 159 6.90 10.43 8.35
CA LEU A 159 5.81 10.96 7.55
C LEU A 159 5.49 12.40 7.99
N PRO A 160 5.15 13.29 7.05
CA PRO A 160 4.79 14.66 7.39
C PRO A 160 3.40 14.73 8.04
N THR A 161 3.10 15.84 8.73
CA THR A 161 1.75 16.16 9.22
C THR A 161 0.93 16.93 8.19
N SER A 162 1.52 17.29 7.05
CA SER A 162 0.81 17.94 5.95
C SER A 162 1.45 17.65 4.61
N ALA A 163 0.64 17.59 3.55
CA ALA A 163 1.10 17.46 2.17
C ALA A 163 0.29 18.36 1.23
N ASN A 164 0.87 18.74 0.10
CA ASN A 164 0.20 19.49 -0.94
C ASN A 164 0.07 18.62 -2.20
N ASN A 165 -1.05 18.76 -2.89
CA ASN A 165 -1.27 18.25 -4.23
C ASN A 165 -1.83 19.38 -5.09
N VAL A 166 -1.55 19.36 -6.39
CA VAL A 166 -1.93 20.40 -7.33
C VAL A 166 -2.67 19.75 -8.50
N ILE A 167 -3.66 20.46 -9.02
CA ILE A 167 -4.24 20.20 -10.32
C ILE A 167 -3.60 21.24 -11.26
N PRO A 168 -2.71 20.83 -12.17
CA PRO A 168 -1.96 21.77 -12.99
C PRO A 168 -2.88 22.53 -13.96
N LYS A 169 -2.36 23.62 -14.53
CA LYS A 169 -3.10 24.36 -15.54
C LYS A 169 -3.24 23.55 -16.84
N GLY A 170 -4.47 23.40 -17.32
CA GLY A 170 -4.82 22.72 -18.57
C GLY A 170 -4.67 21.20 -18.49
N LYS A 171 -4.93 20.62 -17.32
CA LYS A 171 -4.58 19.27 -16.94
C LYS A 171 -5.62 18.69 -15.97
N ASP A 172 -6.26 17.61 -16.39
CA ASP A 172 -7.23 16.81 -15.63
C ASP A 172 -6.53 15.73 -14.79
N GLU A 173 -5.56 16.14 -13.97
CA GLU A 173 -4.78 15.23 -13.13
C GLU A 173 -4.46 15.82 -11.76
N PHE A 174 -4.21 14.94 -10.79
CA PHE A 174 -3.49 15.32 -9.57
C PHE A 174 -2.00 15.10 -9.80
N THR A 175 -1.14 16.07 -9.45
CA THR A 175 0.32 15.98 -9.67
C THR A 175 1.02 14.83 -8.96
N THR A 176 0.38 14.22 -7.96
CA THR A 176 0.88 13.03 -7.29
C THR A 176 -0.26 12.07 -6.97
N ASP A 177 -0.04 10.79 -7.28
CA ASP A 177 -0.98 9.70 -6.98
C ASP A 177 -0.85 9.24 -5.54
N PHE A 178 0.32 9.38 -4.91
CA PHE A 178 0.59 8.76 -3.63
C PHE A 178 1.09 9.78 -2.61
N ILE A 179 0.29 9.99 -1.57
CA ILE A 179 0.61 10.84 -0.43
C ILE A 179 0.61 9.98 0.83
N ALA A 180 1.58 10.20 1.72
CA ALA A 180 1.58 9.61 3.05
C ALA A 180 1.73 10.70 4.12
N ILE A 181 0.85 10.67 5.13
CA ILE A 181 0.84 11.61 6.26
C ILE A 181 0.59 10.87 7.58
N ASN A 182 0.98 11.48 8.69
CA ASN A 182 0.56 11.01 10.01
C ASN A 182 -0.94 11.28 10.25
N GLN A 183 -1.57 10.44 11.06
CA GLN A 183 -2.92 10.66 11.59
C GLN A 183 -3.02 12.04 12.25
N GLY A 184 -4.15 12.72 12.00
CA GLY A 184 -4.37 14.11 12.39
C GLY A 184 -3.74 15.12 11.43
N GLY A 185 -3.02 14.66 10.41
CA GLY A 185 -2.45 15.50 9.36
C GLY A 185 -3.49 16.04 8.38
N THR A 186 -3.06 16.93 7.48
CA THR A 186 -3.92 17.59 6.51
C THR A 186 -3.32 17.55 5.10
N VAL A 187 -4.12 17.19 4.10
CA VAL A 187 -3.71 17.33 2.70
C VAL A 187 -4.42 18.53 2.08
N PHE A 188 -3.66 19.33 1.34
CA PHE A 188 -4.14 20.49 0.62
C PHE A 188 -4.18 20.18 -0.87
N TRP A 189 -5.31 20.45 -1.52
CA TRP A 189 -5.42 20.38 -2.98
C TRP A 189 -5.64 21.78 -3.53
N HIS A 190 -4.73 22.24 -4.38
CA HIS A 190 -4.84 23.51 -5.09
C HIS A 190 -5.21 23.28 -6.56
N ASN A 191 -6.24 23.96 -7.04
CA ASN A 191 -6.64 23.89 -8.44
C ASN A 191 -6.10 25.08 -9.22
N SER A 192 -5.04 24.86 -10.02
CA SER A 192 -4.49 25.85 -10.94
C SER A 192 -5.10 25.77 -12.35
N ASP A 193 -6.01 24.83 -12.59
CA ASP A 193 -6.74 24.71 -13.85
C ASP A 193 -7.88 25.73 -13.96
N THR A 194 -8.50 25.78 -15.14
CA THR A 194 -9.57 26.68 -15.50
C THR A 194 -10.90 26.27 -14.88
N ASP A 195 -11.27 25.00 -15.01
CA ASP A 195 -12.53 24.45 -14.57
C ASP A 195 -12.49 23.89 -13.15
N LYS A 196 -13.63 23.39 -12.68
CA LYS A 196 -13.79 22.87 -11.31
C LYS A 196 -13.38 21.41 -11.24
N HIS A 197 -12.76 21.06 -10.12
CA HIS A 197 -12.36 19.69 -9.80
C HIS A 197 -13.00 19.24 -8.49
N PHE A 198 -12.87 17.96 -8.16
CA PHE A 198 -13.43 17.38 -6.94
C PHE A 198 -12.44 16.44 -6.27
N VAL A 199 -12.53 16.32 -4.95
CA VAL A 199 -11.93 15.24 -4.18
C VAL A 199 -13.07 14.46 -3.53
N ALA A 200 -13.25 13.21 -3.96
CA ALA A 200 -14.25 12.29 -3.44
C ALA A 200 -13.65 10.88 -3.33
N VAL A 201 -14.12 10.08 -2.37
CA VAL A 201 -13.69 8.68 -2.26
C VAL A 201 -14.25 7.85 -3.41
N VAL A 202 -13.44 6.92 -3.93
CA VAL A 202 -13.96 5.86 -4.80
C VAL A 202 -14.84 4.94 -3.96
N TYR A 203 -16.12 4.82 -4.32
CA TYR A 203 -17.08 4.02 -3.56
C TYR A 203 -16.91 2.51 -3.83
N GLY A 204 -17.41 1.70 -2.90
CA GLY A 204 -17.28 0.23 -2.92
C GLY A 204 -16.13 -0.31 -2.06
N TRP A 205 -15.34 0.58 -1.47
CA TRP A 205 -14.32 0.23 -0.49
C TRP A 205 -14.83 0.40 0.95
N SER A 206 -14.24 -0.39 1.86
CA SER A 206 -14.48 -0.30 3.29
C SER A 206 -13.18 -0.62 4.05
N VAL A 207 -13.18 -0.34 5.35
CA VAL A 207 -12.01 -0.52 6.24
C VAL A 207 -11.24 -1.82 5.91
N PRO A 208 -9.92 -1.74 5.66
CA PRO A 208 -9.05 -0.59 5.96
C PRO A 208 -8.91 0.44 4.81
N ILE A 209 -9.61 0.26 3.69
CA ILE A 209 -9.61 1.18 2.54
C ILE A 209 -10.82 2.12 2.61
N ASN A 210 -10.62 3.43 2.40
CA ASN A 210 -11.65 4.45 2.60
C ASN A 210 -12.35 4.29 3.98
N PRO A 211 -11.58 4.34 5.09
CA PRO A 211 -12.11 4.07 6.43
C PRO A 211 -13.08 5.15 6.93
N ALA A 212 -13.08 6.32 6.29
CA ALA A 212 -14.00 7.42 6.53
C ALA A 212 -14.25 8.15 5.22
N ASP A 213 -15.38 8.85 5.13
CA ASP A 213 -15.65 9.76 4.01
C ASP A 213 -14.80 11.04 4.13
N ILE A 214 -14.34 11.55 3.00
CA ILE A 214 -13.52 12.75 2.88
C ILE A 214 -14.06 13.69 1.79
N GLY A 215 -15.32 13.56 1.38
CA GLY A 215 -15.88 14.39 0.31
C GLY A 215 -17.33 14.04 -0.01
N PRO A 216 -17.86 14.49 -1.17
CA PRO A 216 -17.16 15.22 -2.22
C PRO A 216 -16.90 16.69 -1.85
N TYR A 217 -15.66 17.16 -2.04
CA TYR A 217 -15.32 18.58 -1.95
C TYR A 217 -14.99 19.13 -3.33
N GLN A 218 -15.66 20.21 -3.74
CA GLN A 218 -15.36 20.93 -4.97
C GLN A 218 -14.16 21.88 -4.77
N ILE A 219 -13.25 21.91 -5.74
CA ILE A 219 -12.13 22.84 -5.84
C ILE A 219 -12.34 23.73 -7.05
N LYS A 220 -12.65 25.01 -6.81
CA LYS A 220 -12.89 26.00 -7.88
C LYS A 220 -11.61 26.26 -8.67
N GLY A 221 -11.69 26.21 -10.00
CA GLY A 221 -10.62 26.63 -10.90
C GLY A 221 -10.54 28.14 -11.07
N THR A 222 -9.61 28.57 -11.91
CA THR A 222 -9.31 29.98 -12.19
C THR A 222 -10.48 30.73 -12.82
N GLU A 223 -11.42 30.05 -13.49
CA GLU A 223 -12.64 30.68 -14.03
C GLU A 223 -13.57 31.20 -12.92
N THR A 224 -13.65 30.46 -11.81
CA THR A 224 -14.58 30.73 -10.70
C THR A 224 -13.87 31.39 -9.50
N ALA A 225 -12.56 31.24 -9.38
CA ALA A 225 -11.73 31.82 -8.34
C ALA A 225 -10.45 32.48 -8.92
N PRO A 226 -10.59 33.53 -9.74
CA PRO A 226 -9.44 34.18 -10.38
C PRO A 226 -8.52 34.90 -9.37
N PRO A 227 -7.22 35.06 -9.69
CA PRO A 227 -6.53 34.57 -10.88
C PRO A 227 -5.90 33.18 -10.69
N THR A 228 -5.89 32.64 -9.47
CA THR A 228 -5.07 31.47 -9.10
C THR A 228 -5.86 30.18 -8.90
N GLY A 229 -7.18 30.23 -8.87
CA GLY A 229 -8.01 29.12 -8.42
C GLY A 229 -8.00 28.97 -6.89
N ALA A 230 -8.71 27.96 -6.39
CA ALA A 230 -8.91 27.73 -4.97
C ALA A 230 -8.05 26.59 -4.42
N THR A 231 -7.86 26.62 -3.10
CA THR A 231 -7.26 25.51 -2.33
C THR A 231 -8.28 25.01 -1.33
N ILE A 232 -8.46 23.69 -1.25
CA ILE A 232 -9.16 23.04 -0.14
C ILE A 232 -8.15 22.35 0.78
N ALA A 233 -8.52 22.17 2.05
CA ALA A 233 -7.73 21.48 3.05
C ALA A 233 -8.60 20.40 3.71
N ILE A 234 -8.17 19.14 3.64
CA ILE A 234 -8.90 18.02 4.23
C ILE A 234 -8.06 17.42 5.36
N PRO A 235 -8.53 17.47 6.61
CA PRO A 235 -7.89 16.80 7.73
C PRO A 235 -8.20 15.30 7.71
N PHE A 236 -7.20 14.48 8.03
CA PHE A 236 -7.31 13.02 8.05
C PHE A 236 -7.12 12.48 9.47
N THR A 237 -8.22 12.21 10.17
CA THR A 237 -8.20 11.77 11.58
C THR A 237 -8.27 10.26 11.75
N THR A 238 -8.67 9.52 10.71
CA THR A 238 -8.83 8.06 10.77
C THR A 238 -7.70 7.39 9.99
N PRO A 239 -6.91 6.50 10.61
CA PRO A 239 -5.89 5.74 9.90
C PRO A 239 -6.48 4.83 8.82
N GLY A 240 -5.78 4.71 7.70
CA GLY A 240 -6.18 3.88 6.56
C GLY A 240 -5.61 4.37 5.25
N LEU A 241 -5.97 3.69 4.16
CA LEU A 241 -5.65 4.11 2.81
C LEU A 241 -6.90 4.69 2.15
N TYR A 242 -6.84 5.96 1.77
CA TYR A 242 -7.93 6.65 1.11
C TYR A 242 -7.68 6.66 -0.39
N TYR A 243 -8.49 5.93 -1.15
CA TYR A 243 -8.50 5.94 -2.60
C TYR A 243 -9.57 6.93 -3.08
N TYR A 244 -9.11 8.01 -3.70
CA TYR A 244 -9.94 9.15 -4.10
C TYR A 244 -9.83 9.44 -5.59
N TYR A 245 -10.80 10.18 -6.12
CA TYR A 245 -10.87 10.56 -7.53
C TYR A 245 -11.53 11.92 -7.71
N CYS A 246 -11.36 12.49 -8.90
CA CYS A 246 -12.11 13.65 -9.34
C CYS A 246 -13.35 13.21 -10.12
N SER A 247 -14.52 13.44 -9.54
CA SER A 247 -15.81 13.09 -10.15
C SER A 247 -16.22 13.96 -11.34
N ALA A 248 -15.43 14.98 -11.70
CA ALA A 248 -15.66 15.78 -12.91
C ALA A 248 -15.05 15.15 -14.16
N HIS A 249 -13.93 14.42 -14.03
CA HIS A 249 -13.14 13.90 -15.16
C HIS A 249 -12.96 12.37 -15.12
N ALA A 250 -13.57 11.71 -14.15
CA ALA A 250 -13.58 10.26 -14.03
C ALA A 250 -14.90 9.74 -13.46
N ASP A 251 -15.26 8.52 -13.86
CA ASP A 251 -16.34 7.74 -13.27
C ASP A 251 -15.77 6.63 -12.39
N VAL A 252 -16.56 6.11 -11.47
CA VAL A 252 -16.21 4.86 -10.77
C VAL A 252 -16.80 3.68 -11.54
N ASN A 253 -15.93 2.78 -11.97
CA ASN A 253 -16.30 1.46 -12.45
C ASN A 253 -16.79 0.61 -11.27
N VAL A 254 -18.10 0.37 -11.22
CA VAL A 254 -18.74 -0.34 -10.10
C VAL A 254 -18.38 -1.82 -10.00
N THR A 255 -17.95 -2.44 -11.10
CA THR A 255 -17.55 -3.85 -11.14
C THR A 255 -16.18 -4.05 -10.51
N TRP A 256 -15.27 -3.13 -10.78
CA TRP A 256 -13.87 -3.23 -10.36
C TRP A 256 -13.53 -2.33 -9.17
N HIS A 257 -14.46 -1.46 -8.75
CA HIS A 257 -14.30 -0.45 -7.70
C HIS A 257 -13.08 0.45 -7.96
N ARG A 258 -12.95 0.94 -9.19
CA ARG A 258 -11.84 1.77 -9.69
C ARG A 258 -12.33 3.02 -10.37
N ALA A 259 -11.61 4.12 -10.25
CA ALA A 259 -11.83 5.26 -11.11
C ALA A 259 -11.41 4.92 -12.55
N GLN A 260 -12.14 5.45 -13.52
CA GLN A 260 -11.87 5.31 -14.94
C GLN A 260 -11.98 6.70 -15.59
N ALA A 261 -10.99 7.06 -16.39
CA ALA A 261 -10.97 8.37 -17.05
C ALA A 261 -12.19 8.55 -17.96
N HIS A 262 -12.75 9.76 -17.98
CA HIS A 262 -13.62 10.16 -19.08
C HIS A 262 -12.81 10.25 -20.38
N LYS A 263 -13.48 10.15 -21.53
CA LYS A 263 -12.80 10.16 -22.84
C LYS A 263 -12.31 11.55 -23.25
N ASP A 264 -12.93 12.58 -22.69
CA ASP A 264 -12.65 13.99 -22.91
C ASP A 264 -11.67 14.57 -21.89
N ALA A 265 -11.30 13.81 -20.84
CA ALA A 265 -10.24 14.20 -19.92
C ALA A 265 -8.89 14.33 -20.65
N SER A 266 -8.11 15.36 -20.35
CA SER A 266 -6.84 15.62 -21.07
C SER A 266 -5.82 14.49 -20.95
N GLU A 267 -5.83 13.74 -19.84
CA GLU A 267 -4.88 12.66 -19.55
C GLU A 267 -5.42 11.28 -19.93
N ALA A 268 -6.61 11.21 -20.56
CA ALA A 268 -7.22 9.95 -20.95
C ALA A 268 -6.21 9.03 -21.69
N PRO A 269 -6.15 7.74 -21.34
CA PRO A 269 -7.02 6.97 -20.44
C PRO A 269 -6.57 6.93 -18.97
N ILE A 270 -5.63 7.77 -18.52
CA ILE A 270 -5.20 7.76 -17.12
C ILE A 270 -6.31 8.41 -16.26
N PRO A 271 -6.88 7.72 -15.26
CA PRO A 271 -7.94 8.29 -14.42
C PRO A 271 -7.40 9.39 -13.52
N MET A 272 -8.17 10.45 -13.30
CA MET A 272 -7.85 11.47 -12.30
C MET A 272 -8.14 10.93 -10.88
N GLU A 273 -7.17 10.22 -10.31
CA GLU A 273 -7.27 9.51 -9.03
C GLU A 273 -6.02 9.69 -8.18
N GLY A 274 -6.10 9.26 -6.92
CA GLY A 274 -4.94 9.21 -6.04
C GLY A 274 -5.24 8.49 -4.72
N PHE A 275 -4.21 8.44 -3.89
CA PHE A 275 -4.13 7.67 -2.67
C PHE A 275 -3.54 8.54 -1.55
N VAL A 276 -4.23 8.60 -0.41
CA VAL A 276 -3.68 9.16 0.84
C VAL A 276 -3.55 8.04 1.85
N LEU A 277 -2.32 7.67 2.19
CA LEU A 277 -2.01 6.79 3.31
C LEU A 277 -1.94 7.61 4.60
N VAL A 278 -2.83 7.29 5.54
CA VAL A 278 -2.88 7.92 6.85
C VAL A 278 -2.38 6.92 7.87
N PHE A 279 -1.19 7.18 8.39
CA PHE A 279 -0.56 6.30 9.36
C PHE A 279 -0.96 6.68 10.80
N GLY A 280 -1.65 5.77 11.48
CA GLY A 280 -1.92 5.87 12.92
C GLY A 280 -0.78 5.24 13.72
N SER A 281 -0.33 5.95 14.76
CA SER A 281 0.65 5.45 15.73
C SER A 281 0.11 4.30 16.57
#